data_AF-A0A7X5KQE7-F1
#
_entry.id   AF-A0A7X5KQE7-F1
#
_cell.length_a   1.000
_cell.length_b   1.000
_cell.length_c   1.000
_cell.angle_alpha   90.00
_cell.angle_beta   90.00
_cell.angle_gamma   90.00
#
_symmetry.space_group_name_H-M   'P 1'
#
loop_
_entity.id
_entity.type
_entity.pdbx_description
1 polymer ?
#
loop_
_entity_poly.entity_id
_entity_poly.type
_entity_poly.pdbx_seq_one_letter_code
_entity_poly.pdbx_strand_id
1 'polypeptide(L)'
;MYSYMNSFIPWVGGKRVLRKRIIEEFPSEFDRYIEVFGGAGWVLFGSDKHAPFEVLNDIDGDLINLYRCIKYHAPALKEELKYIIHSREIFKSYISQLHAEGLTDIQRAARYYIIIRGSFGACKKDFATDVTNLSGKIDYLSEIQERLQRVVIEHSDFEKLIQEKR
;
A
#
# COMPACT_ATOMS: atom_id res chain seq x y z
N MET A 1 2.78 -9.41 -23.05
CA MET A 1 1.67 -9.73 -22.11
C MET A 1 1.99 -8.98 -20.82
N TYR A 2 1.18 -8.00 -20.41
CA TYR A 2 1.43 -7.27 -19.16
C TYR A 2 1.39 -8.25 -17.98
N SER A 3 2.43 -8.24 -17.15
CA SER A 3 2.43 -9.00 -15.90
C SER A 3 1.70 -8.17 -14.86
N TYR A 4 0.47 -8.57 -14.51
CA TYR A 4 -0.30 -7.85 -13.51
C TYR A 4 0.21 -8.17 -12.11
N MET A 5 0.87 -7.21 -11.47
CA MET A 5 1.25 -7.33 -10.06
C MET A 5 0.02 -7.20 -9.17
N ASN A 6 -0.02 -7.94 -8.05
CA ASN A 6 -1.08 -7.77 -7.06
C ASN A 6 -0.65 -6.74 -6.02
N SER A 7 -1.60 -6.11 -5.35
CA SER A 7 -1.24 -5.29 -4.19
C SER A 7 -0.62 -6.15 -3.08
N PHE A 8 0.29 -5.54 -2.31
CA PHE A 8 0.87 -6.13 -1.11
C PHE A 8 -0.10 -6.17 0.09
N ILE A 9 -1.21 -5.44 0.01
CA ILE A 9 -2.25 -5.40 1.06
C ILE A 9 -3.65 -5.64 0.48
N PRO A 10 -4.54 -6.30 1.25
CA PRO A 10 -5.97 -6.21 1.01
C PRO A 10 -6.46 -4.81 1.35
N TRP A 11 -7.54 -4.37 0.72
CA TRP A 11 -8.14 -3.06 0.97
C TRP A 11 -9.62 -3.08 0.68
N VAL A 12 -10.40 -2.39 1.52
CA VAL A 12 -11.83 -2.21 1.29
C VAL A 12 -12.04 -1.44 -0.01
N GLY A 13 -12.91 -1.95 -0.89
CA GLY A 13 -13.13 -1.35 -2.20
C GLY A 13 -12.03 -1.61 -3.24
N GLY A 14 -11.10 -2.53 -2.95
CA GLY A 14 -10.00 -2.88 -3.84
C GLY A 14 -10.46 -3.30 -5.25
N LYS A 15 -9.95 -2.62 -6.29
CA LYS A 15 -10.36 -2.80 -7.68
C LYS A 15 -9.66 -3.98 -8.38
N ARG A 16 -9.27 -5.03 -7.65
CA ARG A 16 -8.51 -6.17 -8.21
C ARG A 16 -9.16 -6.80 -9.44
N VAL A 17 -10.48 -7.06 -9.38
CA VAL A 17 -11.22 -7.69 -10.48
C VAL A 17 -11.46 -6.70 -11.63
N LEU A 18 -11.69 -5.42 -11.31
CA LEU A 18 -12.03 -4.39 -12.28
C LEU A 18 -10.83 -3.72 -12.95
N ARG A 19 -9.61 -3.87 -12.40
CA ARG A 19 -8.42 -3.13 -12.87
C ARG A 19 -8.16 -3.28 -14.37
N LYS A 20 -8.37 -4.47 -14.94
CA LYS A 20 -8.14 -4.71 -16.36
C LYS A 20 -9.04 -3.84 -17.22
N ARG A 21 -10.35 -3.88 -16.92
CA ARG A 21 -11.35 -3.05 -17.59
C ARG A 21 -11.04 -1.57 -17.40
N ILE A 22 -10.68 -1.13 -16.19
CA ILE A 22 -10.34 0.28 -15.95
C ILE A 22 -9.16 0.73 -16.83
N ILE A 23 -8.11 -0.09 -16.93
CA ILE A 23 -6.92 0.22 -17.74
C ILE A 23 -7.26 0.23 -19.25
N GLU A 24 -8.16 -0.64 -19.70
CA GLU A 24 -8.64 -0.66 -21.09
C GLU A 24 -9.39 0.62 -21.48
N GLU A 25 -9.97 1.35 -20.53
CA GLU A 25 -10.68 2.62 -20.76
C GLU A 25 -9.73 3.85 -20.73
N PHE A 26 -8.43 3.67 -20.44
CA PHE A 26 -7.48 4.78 -20.45
C PHE A 26 -7.27 5.30 -21.88
N PRO A 27 -6.99 6.61 -22.05
CA PRO A 27 -6.57 7.14 -23.34
C PRO A 27 -5.35 6.37 -23.87
N SER A 28 -5.22 6.26 -25.19
CA SER A 28 -4.10 5.55 -25.80
C SER A 28 -2.74 6.17 -25.43
N GLU A 29 -2.71 7.48 -25.21
CA GLU A 29 -1.50 8.23 -24.85
C GLU A 29 -1.82 9.31 -23.81
N PHE A 30 -1.00 9.38 -22.77
CA PHE A 30 -1.04 10.42 -21.74
C PHE A 30 0.28 10.44 -20.96
N ASP A 31 0.69 11.63 -20.54
CA ASP A 31 2.01 11.82 -19.90
C ASP A 31 1.99 11.63 -18.38
N ARG A 32 0.80 11.67 -17.77
CA ARG A 32 0.61 11.68 -16.32
C ARG A 32 -0.49 10.72 -15.88
N TYR A 33 -0.15 9.84 -14.95
CA TYR A 33 -1.07 9.01 -14.21
C TYR A 33 -1.10 9.46 -12.75
N ILE A 34 -2.27 9.82 -12.23
CA ILE A 34 -2.42 10.28 -10.84
C ILE A 34 -3.53 9.45 -10.19
N GLU A 35 -3.17 8.58 -9.25
CA GLU A 35 -4.11 7.84 -8.43
C GLU A 35 -4.37 8.63 -7.14
N VAL A 36 -5.40 9.47 -7.19
CA VAL A 36 -5.72 10.43 -6.10
C VAL A 36 -6.26 9.75 -4.83
N PHE A 37 -6.86 8.57 -4.98
CA PHE A 37 -7.34 7.68 -3.91
C PHE A 37 -6.63 6.34 -4.01
N GLY A 38 -5.37 6.32 -3.59
CA GLY A 38 -4.42 5.22 -3.79
C GLY A 38 -4.91 3.91 -3.21
N GLY A 39 -5.37 3.90 -1.96
CA GLY A 39 -5.72 2.67 -1.25
C GLY A 39 -4.67 1.57 -1.41
N ALA A 40 -5.04 0.41 -1.94
CA ALA A 40 -4.11 -0.68 -2.24
C ALA A 40 -3.34 -0.54 -3.58
N GLY A 41 -3.55 0.51 -4.37
CA GLY A 41 -2.88 0.73 -5.66
C GLY A 41 -3.18 -0.35 -6.70
N TRP A 42 -4.38 -0.93 -6.68
CA TRP A 42 -4.74 -2.05 -7.57
C TRP A 42 -4.66 -1.69 -9.06
N VAL A 43 -4.92 -0.43 -9.40
CA VAL A 43 -4.84 0.07 -10.77
C VAL A 43 -3.38 0.42 -11.10
N LEU A 44 -2.67 1.16 -10.24
CA LEU A 44 -1.23 1.40 -10.38
C LEU A 44 -0.43 0.12 -10.67
N PHE A 45 -0.59 -0.91 -9.85
CA PHE A 45 0.10 -2.20 -10.00
C PHE A 45 -0.46 -3.07 -11.15
N GLY A 46 -1.51 -2.62 -11.82
CA GLY A 46 -2.06 -3.27 -13.01
C GLY A 46 -1.22 -3.09 -14.27
N SER A 47 -0.18 -2.25 -14.23
CA SER A 47 0.82 -2.12 -15.28
C SER A 47 2.20 -1.87 -14.67
N ASP A 48 3.27 -2.28 -15.36
CA ASP A 48 4.65 -1.92 -15.00
C ASP A 48 4.87 -0.40 -15.13
N LYS A 49 4.06 0.27 -15.95
CA LYS A 49 4.04 1.72 -16.15
C LYS A 49 2.75 2.13 -16.87
N HIS A 50 2.00 3.08 -16.31
CA HIS A 50 0.85 3.70 -16.98
C HIS A 50 1.26 4.92 -17.80
N ALA A 51 2.16 5.75 -17.25
CA ALA A 51 2.60 7.00 -17.87
C ALA A 51 4.07 7.31 -17.55
N PRO A 52 4.73 8.23 -18.28
CA PRO A 52 6.04 8.79 -17.91
C PRO A 52 6.12 9.30 -16.47
N PHE A 53 5.05 9.93 -15.98
CA PHE A 53 4.95 10.45 -14.63
C PHE A 53 3.78 9.80 -13.89
N GLU A 54 4.06 9.09 -12.80
CA GLU A 54 3.05 8.43 -11.97
C GLU A 54 3.05 9.00 -10.56
N VAL A 55 1.87 9.29 -10.02
CA VAL A 55 1.66 9.73 -8.64
C VAL A 55 0.67 8.80 -7.96
N LEU A 56 0.99 8.37 -6.74
CA LEU A 56 0.06 7.72 -5.82
C LEU A 56 -0.15 8.65 -4.62
N ASN A 57 -1.40 8.98 -4.34
CA ASN A 57 -1.82 9.81 -3.23
C ASN A 57 -2.94 9.14 -2.44
N ASP A 58 -2.99 9.37 -1.15
CA ASP A 58 -4.12 9.02 -0.31
C ASP A 58 -4.15 9.97 0.89
N ILE A 59 -5.32 10.12 1.51
CA ILE A 59 -5.49 10.94 2.72
C ILE A 59 -5.04 10.18 3.98
N ASP A 60 -5.03 8.85 3.92
CA ASP A 60 -4.59 7.99 5.02
C ASP A 60 -3.07 8.07 5.17
N GLY A 61 -2.63 8.84 6.17
CA GLY A 61 -1.20 9.09 6.41
C GLY A 61 -0.41 7.84 6.81
N ASP A 62 -1.03 6.86 7.47
CA ASP A 62 -0.37 5.60 7.83
C ASP A 62 -0.15 4.73 6.59
N LEU A 63 -1.12 4.73 5.68
CA LEU A 63 -0.99 4.09 4.37
C LEU A 63 0.13 4.72 3.56
N ILE A 64 0.18 6.06 3.49
CA ILE A 64 1.26 6.74 2.78
C ILE A 64 2.62 6.50 3.43
N ASN A 65 2.69 6.50 4.77
CA ASN A 65 3.89 6.11 5.48
C ASN A 65 4.35 4.69 5.12
N LEU A 66 3.43 3.73 5.03
CA LEU A 66 3.71 2.36 4.60
C LEU A 66 4.24 2.32 3.16
N TYR A 67 3.61 3.01 2.21
CA TYR A 67 4.13 3.13 0.83
C TYR A 67 5.53 3.73 0.77
N ARG A 68 5.80 4.80 1.52
CA ARG A 68 7.12 5.44 1.60
C ARG A 68 8.16 4.49 2.18
N CYS A 69 7.84 3.80 3.27
CA CYS A 69 8.74 2.82 3.88
C CYS A 69 9.03 1.64 2.92
N ILE A 70 8.05 1.15 2.17
CA ILE A 70 8.30 0.12 1.15
C ILE A 70 9.19 0.68 0.04
N LYS A 71 8.93 1.89 -0.46
CA LYS A 71 9.73 2.45 -1.57
C LYS A 71 11.20 2.69 -1.17
N TYR A 72 11.44 3.27 0.00
CA TYR A 72 12.76 3.78 0.37
C TYR A 72 13.50 2.91 1.39
N HIS A 73 12.78 2.09 2.16
CA HIS A 73 13.31 1.36 3.32
C HIS A 73 12.82 -0.09 3.39
N ALA A 74 12.48 -0.73 2.26
CA ALA A 74 11.94 -2.09 2.28
C ALA A 74 12.80 -3.09 3.08
N PRO A 75 14.14 -3.12 2.98
CA PRO A 75 14.95 -4.04 3.77
C PRO A 75 14.76 -3.88 5.28
N ALA A 76 14.69 -2.63 5.77
CA ALA A 76 14.49 -2.36 7.18
C ALA A 76 13.06 -2.71 7.64
N LEU A 77 12.06 -2.41 6.81
CA LEU A 77 10.67 -2.80 7.07
C LEU A 77 10.51 -4.33 7.09
N LYS A 78 11.18 -5.05 6.18
CA LYS A 78 11.17 -6.52 6.16
C LYS A 78 11.77 -7.11 7.43
N GLU A 79 12.88 -6.55 7.94
CA GLU A 79 13.45 -6.99 9.21
C GLU A 79 12.51 -6.71 10.40
N GLU A 80 11.92 -5.52 10.49
CA GLU A 80 10.94 -5.19 11.54
C GLU A 80 9.76 -6.17 11.54
N LEU A 81 9.32 -6.63 10.36
CA LEU A 81 8.20 -7.57 10.20
C LEU A 81 8.57 -9.04 10.45
N LYS A 82 9.85 -9.40 10.37
CA LYS A 82 10.33 -10.79 10.23
C LYS A 82 9.91 -11.72 11.36
N TYR A 83 9.90 -11.20 12.59
CA TYR A 83 9.64 -11.99 13.80
C TYR A 83 8.29 -11.68 14.44
N ILE A 84 7.43 -10.90 13.77
CA ILE A 84 6.12 -10.56 14.31
C ILE A 84 5.24 -11.80 14.32
N ILE A 85 4.70 -12.10 15.50
CA ILE A 85 3.75 -13.19 15.70
C ILE A 85 2.37 -12.73 15.22
N HIS A 86 1.77 -13.51 14.32
CA HIS A 86 0.41 -13.26 13.87
C HIS A 86 -0.60 -13.75 14.94
N SER A 87 -0.95 -12.86 15.87
CA SER A 87 -1.91 -13.17 16.94
C SER A 87 -2.87 -12.02 17.19
N ARG A 88 -4.04 -12.36 17.77
CA ARG A 88 -5.05 -11.37 18.18
C ARG A 88 -4.51 -10.38 19.21
N GLU A 89 -3.63 -10.83 20.09
CA GLU A 89 -3.02 -9.99 21.13
C GLU A 89 -2.12 -8.92 20.50
N ILE A 90 -1.19 -9.33 19.63
CA ILE A 90 -0.30 -8.40 18.91
C ILE A 90 -1.11 -7.42 18.06
N PHE A 91 -2.11 -7.92 17.34
CA PHE A 91 -3.01 -7.09 16.54
C PHE A 91 -3.69 -5.99 17.36
N LYS A 92 -4.28 -6.35 18.51
CA LYS A 92 -4.95 -5.39 19.39
C LYS A 92 -3.96 -4.38 19.99
N SER A 93 -2.78 -4.84 20.38
CA SER A 93 -1.71 -3.99 20.89
C SER A 93 -1.24 -2.98 19.83
N TYR A 94 -1.10 -3.40 18.57
CA TYR A 94 -0.73 -2.48 17.49
C TYR A 94 -1.81 -1.47 17.17
N ILE A 95 -3.09 -1.84 17.22
CA ILE A 95 -4.18 -0.86 17.09
C ILE A 95 -4.10 0.21 18.17
N SER A 96 -3.91 -0.18 19.43
CA SER A 96 -3.89 0.80 20.54
C SER A 96 -2.63 1.68 20.52
N GLN A 97 -1.54 1.20 19.94
CA GLN A 97 -0.26 1.89 19.93
C GLN A 97 0.14 2.46 18.55
N LEU A 98 -0.72 2.42 17.53
CA LEU A 98 -0.36 2.85 16.17
C LEU A 98 0.17 4.29 16.14
N HIS A 99 -0.42 5.16 16.97
CA HIS A 99 -0.06 6.57 17.10
C HIS A 99 0.66 6.89 18.41
N ALA A 100 1.25 5.89 19.06
CA ALA A 100 2.06 6.13 20.25
C ALA A 100 3.28 7.00 19.89
N GLU A 101 3.66 7.90 20.80
CA GLU A 101 4.86 8.71 20.65
C GLU A 101 6.13 7.85 20.64
N GLY A 102 7.18 8.34 19.97
CA GLY A 102 8.48 7.68 19.91
C GLY A 102 8.61 6.55 18.89
N LEU A 103 7.56 6.20 18.16
CA LEU A 103 7.66 5.24 17.05
C LEU A 103 8.36 5.85 15.85
N THR A 104 9.29 5.10 15.28
CA THR A 104 9.84 5.39 13.96
C THR A 104 8.80 5.15 12.87
N ASP A 105 8.99 5.76 11.71
CA ASP A 105 8.13 5.55 10.55
C ASP A 105 8.10 4.08 10.10
N ILE A 106 9.23 3.36 10.21
CA ILE A 106 9.32 1.92 9.92
C ILE A 106 8.47 1.11 10.89
N GLN A 107 8.54 1.40 12.19
CA GLN A 107 7.73 0.72 13.20
C GLN A 107 6.23 0.99 12.99
N ARG A 108 5.86 2.25 12.68
CA ARG A 108 4.48 2.61 12.36
C ARG A 108 3.99 1.87 11.11
N ALA A 109 4.80 1.81 10.06
CA ALA A 109 4.51 1.07 8.83
C ALA A 109 4.35 -0.43 9.09
N ALA A 110 5.24 -1.04 9.87
CA ALA A 110 5.18 -2.46 10.22
C ALA A 110 3.88 -2.78 10.98
N ARG A 111 3.55 -1.99 12.01
CA ARG A 111 2.30 -2.12 12.76
C ARG A 111 1.09 -1.98 11.85
N TYR A 112 1.06 -0.95 11.00
CA TYR A 112 -0.03 -0.70 10.07
C TYR A 112 -0.22 -1.86 9.08
N TYR A 113 0.87 -2.40 8.55
CA TYR A 113 0.85 -3.57 7.67
C TYR A 113 0.21 -4.78 8.37
N ILE A 114 0.62 -5.06 9.61
CA ILE A 114 0.06 -6.16 10.41
C ILE A 114 -1.42 -5.94 10.73
N ILE A 115 -1.82 -4.71 11.06
CA ILE A 115 -3.23 -4.35 11.28
C ILE A 115 -4.04 -4.63 10.01
N ILE A 116 -3.62 -4.16 8.84
CA ILE A 116 -4.38 -4.40 7.60
C ILE A 116 -4.48 -5.89 7.31
N ARG A 117 -3.35 -6.61 7.35
CA ARG A 117 -3.27 -8.03 6.99
C ARG A 117 -3.95 -8.96 7.98
N GLY A 118 -3.97 -8.58 9.26
CA GLY A 118 -4.66 -9.32 10.33
C GLY A 118 -6.11 -8.91 10.53
N SER A 119 -6.63 -7.96 9.76
CA SER A 119 -8.02 -7.54 9.88
C SER A 119 -8.96 -8.37 9.03
N PHE A 120 -10.13 -8.70 9.55
CA PHE A 120 -11.24 -9.27 8.79
C PHE A 120 -11.65 -8.29 7.69
N GLY A 121 -11.55 -8.73 6.43
CA GLY A 121 -11.86 -7.89 5.28
C GLY A 121 -11.06 -6.57 5.19
N ALA A 122 -9.86 -6.51 5.79
CA ALA A 122 -9.06 -5.28 5.89
C ALA A 122 -9.76 -4.10 6.60
N CYS A 123 -10.72 -4.38 7.50
CA CYS A 123 -11.52 -3.33 8.16
C CYS A 123 -10.75 -2.53 9.24
N LYS A 124 -9.52 -2.94 9.59
CA LYS A 124 -8.65 -2.33 10.62
C LYS A 124 -9.16 -2.43 12.06
N LYS A 125 -10.27 -3.13 12.32
CA LYS A 125 -10.94 -3.20 13.63
C LYS A 125 -10.97 -4.60 14.22
N ASP A 126 -11.41 -5.56 13.43
CA ASP A 126 -11.67 -6.92 13.88
C ASP A 126 -10.57 -7.85 13.39
N PHE A 127 -9.98 -8.64 14.29
CA PHE A 127 -8.94 -9.60 13.93
C PHE A 127 -9.54 -10.80 13.16
N ALA A 128 -8.98 -11.08 11.98
CA ALA A 128 -9.26 -12.26 11.18
C ALA A 128 -8.60 -13.50 11.77
N THR A 129 -9.28 -14.65 11.74
CA THR A 129 -8.74 -15.93 12.23
C THR A 129 -8.10 -16.79 11.14
N ASP A 130 -7.86 -16.21 9.96
CA ASP A 130 -7.29 -16.96 8.83
C ASP A 130 -5.80 -17.20 8.98
N VAL A 131 -5.36 -18.42 8.63
CA VAL A 131 -3.94 -18.77 8.57
C VAL A 131 -3.31 -18.01 7.40
N THR A 132 -2.44 -17.04 7.71
CA THR A 132 -1.73 -16.25 6.70
C THR A 132 -0.24 -16.58 6.70
N ASN A 133 0.29 -17.01 5.56
CA ASN A 133 1.74 -17.05 5.35
C ASN A 133 2.26 -15.61 5.23
N LEU A 134 2.76 -15.06 6.34
CA LEU A 134 3.26 -13.69 6.39
C LEU A 134 4.64 -13.58 5.74
N SER A 135 5.50 -14.59 5.86
CA SER A 135 6.88 -14.58 5.35
C SER A 135 6.92 -14.30 3.83
N GLY A 136 6.21 -15.10 3.03
CA GLY A 136 6.17 -14.87 1.57
C GLY A 136 5.55 -13.53 1.15
N LYS A 137 4.80 -12.89 2.05
CA LYS A 137 4.13 -11.60 1.80
C LYS A 137 5.02 -10.43 2.19
N ILE A 138 5.89 -10.62 3.18
CA ILE A 138 7.01 -9.74 3.51
C ILE A 138 8.04 -9.79 2.38
N ASP A 139 8.34 -10.97 1.83
CA ASP A 139 9.28 -11.08 0.72
C ASP A 139 8.82 -10.37 -0.55
N TYR A 140 7.51 -10.44 -0.83
CA TYR A 140 6.88 -9.72 -1.94
C TYR A 140 7.04 -8.20 -1.89
N LEU A 141 7.38 -7.61 -0.72
CA LEU A 141 7.61 -6.18 -0.61
C LEU A 141 8.80 -5.70 -1.47
N SER A 142 9.77 -6.58 -1.75
CA SER A 142 10.89 -6.27 -2.65
C SER A 142 10.42 -6.00 -4.08
N GLU A 143 9.48 -6.79 -4.60
CA GLU A 143 8.90 -6.56 -5.94
C GLU A 143 8.11 -5.25 -5.98
N ILE A 144 7.36 -4.95 -4.91
CA ILE A 144 6.63 -3.68 -4.80
C ILE A 144 7.61 -2.49 -4.74
N GLN A 145 8.69 -2.61 -3.99
CA GLN A 145 9.72 -1.57 -3.91
C GLN A 145 10.26 -1.22 -5.29
N GLU A 146 10.56 -2.22 -6.12
CA GLU A 146 11.04 -2.03 -7.48
C GLU A 146 10.01 -1.28 -8.33
N ARG A 147 8.75 -1.71 -8.28
CA ARG A 147 7.67 -1.05 -9.04
C ARG A 147 7.43 0.40 -8.62
N LEU A 148 7.61 0.71 -7.33
CA LEU A 148 7.39 2.05 -6.78
C LEU A 148 8.54 3.03 -7.06
N GLN A 149 9.71 2.59 -7.55
CA GLN A 149 10.86 3.50 -7.75
C GLN A 149 10.52 4.70 -8.66
N ARG A 150 9.61 4.50 -9.62
CA ARG A 150 9.19 5.53 -10.59
C ARG A 150 7.93 6.30 -10.21
N VAL A 151 7.35 6.01 -9.04
CA VAL A 151 6.07 6.57 -8.60
C VAL A 151 6.29 7.63 -7.53
N VAL A 152 5.79 8.84 -7.71
CA VAL A 152 5.78 9.88 -6.66
C VAL A 152 4.72 9.52 -5.62
N ILE A 153 5.07 9.61 -4.33
CA ILE A 153 4.18 9.24 -3.23
C ILE A 153 3.80 10.49 -2.43
N GLU A 154 2.55 10.91 -2.58
CA GLU A 154 1.98 12.12 -1.96
C GLU A 154 1.05 11.79 -0.79
N HIS A 155 0.92 12.75 0.13
CA HIS A 155 -0.06 12.73 1.22
C HIS A 155 -0.78 14.08 1.24
N SER A 156 -1.82 14.19 0.42
CA SER A 156 -2.59 15.41 0.26
C SER A 156 -4.07 15.12 0.08
N ASP A 157 -4.88 16.15 0.32
CA ASP A 157 -6.27 16.12 -0.05
C ASP A 157 -6.41 16.05 -1.58
N PHE A 158 -7.36 15.24 -2.06
CA PHE A 158 -7.50 14.97 -3.49
C PHE A 158 -7.88 16.21 -4.29
N GLU A 159 -8.65 17.15 -3.72
CA GLU A 159 -9.05 18.37 -4.42
C GLU A 159 -7.84 19.26 -4.70
N LYS A 160 -6.96 19.39 -3.70
CA LYS A 160 -5.70 20.13 -3.85
C LYS A 160 -4.83 19.50 -4.95
N LEU A 161 -4.68 18.19 -4.92
CA LEU A 161 -3.84 17.48 -5.88
C LEU A 161 -4.35 17.59 -7.32
N ILE A 162 -5.67 17.57 -7.53
CA ILE A 162 -6.25 17.74 -8.87
C ILE A 162 -6.10 19.19 -9.37
N GLN A 163 -6.10 20.17 -8.47
CA GLN A 163 -5.94 21.58 -8.80
C GLN A 163 -4.47 21.97 -9.04
N GLU A 164 -3.50 21.16 -8.62
CA GLU A 164 -2.08 21.38 -8.86
C GLU A 164 -1.76 21.30 -10.36
N LYS A 165 -1.80 22.46 -11.01
CA LYS A 165 -1.33 22.64 -12.38
C LYS A 165 0.18 22.73 -12.37
N ARG A 166 0.85 21.62 -12.71
CA ARG A 166 2.15 21.69 -13.39
C ARG A 166 1.94 21.82 -14.89
#